data_AF-A0A7V5WH72-F1
#
_entry.id   AF-A0A7V5WH72-F1
#
_cell.length_a   1.000
_cell.length_b   1.000
_cell.length_c   1.000
_cell.angle_alpha   90.00
_cell.angle_beta   90.00
_cell.angle_gamma   90.00
#
_symmetry.space_group_name_H-M   'P 1'
#
loop_
_entity.id
_entity.type
_entity.pdbx_description
1 polymer ?
#
loop_
_entity_poly.entity_id
_entity_poly.type
_entity_poly.pdbx_seq_one_letter_code
_entity_poly.pdbx_strand_id
1 'polypeptide(L)'
;MRVLYTLQRTIKYYILKFVRLRGNPQGLAMGVAIGVFIGISPTMPLHTIAIIGFTLLMRVSTVAALISATIVSNPLTLVPLYYLCWLTGNFVLPGRLTWGRIEEVLHVLANQGFMDSLRAVSHLGIDAIAVMLTGGFLLGLPAALLSYFFSYYFFMAIRRKRQQKHLLN
;
A
#
# COMPACT_ATOMS: atom_id res chain seq x y z
N MET A 1 3.76 5.37 -30.29
CA MET A 1 5.20 5.50 -29.91
C MET A 1 5.48 6.41 -28.70
N ARG A 2 4.87 7.61 -28.56
CA ARG A 2 5.18 8.53 -27.42
C ARG A 2 4.92 7.99 -26.01
N VAL A 3 3.88 7.16 -25.82
CA VAL A 3 3.54 6.60 -24.49
C VAL A 3 4.61 5.63 -23.97
N LEU A 4 5.18 4.79 -24.84
CA LEU A 4 6.25 3.85 -24.49
C LEU A 4 7.51 4.59 -24.02
N TYR A 5 7.85 5.70 -24.66
CA TYR A 5 8.98 6.55 -24.25
C TYR A 5 8.78 7.18 -22.87
N THR A 6 7.57 7.65 -22.56
CA THR A 6 7.25 8.21 -21.24
C THR A 6 7.33 7.17 -20.14
N LEU A 7 6.82 5.95 -20.38
CA LEU A 7 6.87 4.85 -19.41
C LEU A 7 8.31 4.41 -19.10
N GLN A 8 9.15 4.26 -20.12
CA GLN A 8 10.56 3.92 -19.94
C GLN A 8 11.29 4.97 -19.09
N ARG A 9 10.98 6.26 -19.29
CA ARG A 9 11.58 7.35 -18.52
C ARG A 9 11.14 7.33 -17.06
N THR A 10 9.87 7.04 -16.78
CA THR A 10 9.34 6.92 -15.41
C THR A 10 9.96 5.73 -14.68
N ILE A 11 10.03 4.57 -15.31
CA ILE A 11 10.67 3.38 -14.73
C ILE A 11 12.14 3.67 -14.42
N LYS A 12 12.88 4.26 -15.38
CA LYS A 12 14.28 4.65 -15.18
C LYS A 12 14.45 5.64 -14.03
N TYR A 13 13.53 6.61 -13.89
CA TYR A 13 13.55 7.56 -12.78
C TYR A 13 13.43 6.88 -11.42
N TYR A 14 12.47 5.98 -11.24
CA TYR A 14 12.31 5.25 -9.97
C TYR A 14 13.48 4.30 -9.70
N ILE A 15 13.97 3.59 -10.71
CA ILE A 15 15.16 2.74 -10.59
C ILE A 15 16.36 3.58 -10.13
N LEU A 16 16.61 4.74 -10.74
CA LEU A 16 17.72 5.62 -10.34
C LEU A 16 17.53 6.15 -8.92
N LYS A 17 16.29 6.45 -8.51
CA LYS A 17 15.96 6.89 -7.14
C LYS A 17 16.30 5.79 -6.13
N PHE A 18 15.93 4.54 -6.40
CA PHE A 18 16.29 3.39 -5.56
C PHE A 18 17.79 3.11 -5.57
N VAL A 19 18.45 3.15 -6.73
CA VAL A 19 19.90 2.96 -6.83
C VAL A 19 20.63 3.98 -5.96
N ARG A 20 20.19 5.25 -5.93
CA ARG A 20 20.84 6.30 -5.12
C ARG A 20 20.72 6.10 -3.61
N LEU A 21 19.81 5.24 -3.13
CA LEU A 21 19.71 4.94 -1.71
C LEU A 21 21.01 4.27 -1.22
N ARG A 22 21.48 4.73 -0.05
CA ARG A 22 22.61 4.16 0.68
C ARG A 22 22.07 3.47 1.92
N GLY A 23 22.52 2.25 2.18
CA GLY A 23 22.07 1.46 3.33
C GLY A 23 22.30 -0.03 3.14
N ASN A 24 22.05 -0.80 4.19
CA ASN A 24 22.05 -2.26 4.13
C ASN A 24 20.92 -2.74 3.18
N PRO A 25 21.19 -3.61 2.19
CA PRO A 25 20.17 -4.20 1.33
C PRO A 25 18.95 -4.77 2.06
N GLN A 26 19.16 -5.39 3.23
CA GLN A 26 18.06 -5.92 4.04
C GLN A 26 17.13 -4.82 4.55
N GLY A 27 17.68 -3.72 5.09
CA GLY A 27 16.90 -2.61 5.60
C GLY A 27 16.19 -1.80 4.52
N LEU A 28 16.78 -1.72 3.32
CA LEU A 28 16.13 -1.12 2.15
C LEU A 28 14.97 -2.00 1.65
N ALA A 29 15.20 -3.31 1.51
CA ALA A 29 14.18 -4.27 1.10
C ALA A 29 13.00 -4.33 2.08
N MET A 30 13.29 -4.30 3.38
CA MET A 30 12.25 -4.25 4.41
C MET A 30 11.46 -2.95 4.36
N GLY A 31 12.13 -1.82 4.12
CA GLY A 31 11.46 -0.55 3.85
C GLY A 31 10.49 -0.67 2.67
N VAL A 32 10.92 -1.25 1.54
CA VAL A 32 10.05 -1.47 0.39
C VAL A 32 8.85 -2.37 0.74
N ALA A 33 9.07 -3.46 1.47
CA ALA A 33 8.00 -4.36 1.87
C ALA A 33 6.91 -3.66 2.71
N ILE A 34 7.33 -2.84 3.68
CA ILE A 34 6.41 -2.04 4.50
C ILE A 34 5.66 -1.03 3.64
N GLY A 35 6.34 -0.33 2.73
CA GLY A 35 5.70 0.64 1.86
C GLY A 35 4.73 0.02 0.86
N VAL A 36 5.00 -1.18 0.35
CA VAL A 36 4.05 -1.95 -0.48
C VAL A 36 2.87 -2.42 0.36
N PHE A 37 3.11 -2.99 1.54
CA PHE A 37 2.06 -3.44 2.44
C PHE A 37 1.09 -2.31 2.79
N ILE A 38 1.62 -1.20 3.31
CA ILE A 38 0.82 -0.04 3.67
C ILE A 38 0.23 0.58 2.40
N GLY A 39 0.98 0.61 1.29
CA GLY A 39 0.55 1.00 -0.07
C GLY A 39 -0.74 0.35 -0.54
N ILE A 40 -0.89 -0.95 -0.27
CA ILE A 40 -2.06 -1.76 -0.62
C ILE A 40 -3.16 -1.61 0.43
N SER A 41 -2.79 -1.45 1.69
CA SER A 41 -3.76 -1.28 2.76
C SER A 41 -4.58 0.01 2.54
N PRO A 42 -5.92 -0.04 2.65
CA PRO A 42 -6.79 1.11 2.43
C PRO A 42 -6.78 2.04 3.65
N THR A 43 -5.60 2.46 4.09
CA THR A 43 -5.38 3.29 5.29
C THR A 43 -5.25 4.78 4.96
N MET A 44 -5.73 5.23 3.80
CA MET A 44 -5.83 6.68 3.50
C MET A 44 -6.78 7.34 4.51
N PRO A 45 -6.46 8.53 5.08
CA PRO A 45 -5.33 9.42 4.79
C PRO A 45 -4.07 9.19 5.65
N LEU A 46 -4.11 8.26 6.60
CA LEU A 46 -3.06 8.03 7.61
C LEU A 46 -1.82 7.29 7.09
N HIS A 47 -1.76 7.07 5.78
CA HIS A 47 -0.74 6.30 5.08
C HIS A 47 0.70 6.69 5.42
N THR A 48 1.00 7.99 5.29
CA THR A 48 2.35 8.53 5.55
C THR A 48 2.75 8.36 7.01
N ILE A 49 1.81 8.61 7.93
CA ILE A 49 2.05 8.50 9.38
C ILE A 49 2.32 7.03 9.74
N ALA A 50 1.51 6.11 9.20
CA ALA A 50 1.71 4.68 9.39
C ALA A 50 3.08 4.24 8.85
N ILE A 51 3.47 4.63 7.63
CA ILE A 51 4.78 4.29 7.06
C ILE A 51 5.92 4.80 7.96
N ILE A 52 5.86 6.06 8.36
CA ILE A 52 6.89 6.65 9.23
C ILE A 52 6.95 5.89 10.56
N GLY A 53 5.80 5.65 11.20
CA GLY A 53 5.73 4.93 12.47
C GLY A 53 6.32 3.52 12.38
N PHE A 54 5.88 2.71 11.41
CA PHE A 54 6.38 1.34 11.23
C PHE A 54 7.88 1.31 10.87
N THR A 55 8.33 2.20 9.98
CA THR A 55 9.73 2.20 9.55
C THR A 55 10.69 2.67 10.65
N LEU A 56 10.28 3.64 11.47
CA LEU A 56 11.04 4.06 12.65
C LEU A 56 11.09 2.97 13.72
N LEU A 57 9.97 2.30 13.99
CA LEU A 57 9.90 1.21 14.96
C LEU A 57 10.83 0.05 14.57
N MET A 58 10.83 -0.33 13.29
CA MET A 58 11.66 -1.42 12.78
C MET A 58 13.10 -0.98 12.43
N ARG A 59 13.40 0.33 12.55
CA ARG A 59 14.70 0.94 12.19
C ARG A 59 15.13 0.63 10.75
N VAL A 60 14.18 0.69 9.81
CA VAL A 60 14.39 0.44 8.38
C VAL A 60 14.27 1.72 7.55
N SER A 61 14.53 1.64 6.25
CA SER A 61 14.55 2.85 5.41
C SER A 61 13.15 3.40 5.14
N THR A 62 12.80 4.48 5.84
CA THR A 62 11.56 5.26 5.60
C THR A 62 11.46 5.76 4.17
N VAL A 63 12.58 6.20 3.58
CA VAL A 63 12.61 6.69 2.20
C VAL A 63 12.28 5.60 1.20
N ALA A 64 12.83 4.38 1.38
CA ALA A 64 12.50 3.24 0.53
C ALA A 64 11.00 2.88 0.63
N ALA A 65 10.46 2.92 1.85
CA ALA A 65 9.03 2.68 2.09
C ALA A 65 8.15 3.71 1.39
N LEU A 66 8.40 5.01 1.59
CA LEU A 66 7.61 6.08 0.96
C LEU A 66 7.65 6.00 -0.57
N ILE A 67 8.82 5.72 -1.17
CA ILE A 67 8.92 5.57 -2.63
C ILE A 67 8.06 4.38 -3.09
N SER A 68 8.18 3.22 -2.45
CA SER A 68 7.42 2.04 -2.84
C SER A 68 5.91 2.22 -2.66
N ALA A 69 5.49 2.88 -1.57
CA ALA A 69 4.13 3.29 -1.31
C ALA A 69 3.55 4.17 -2.42
N THR A 70 4.29 5.18 -2.87
CA THR A 70 3.85 6.07 -3.97
C THR A 70 3.73 5.34 -5.31
N ILE A 71 4.59 4.33 -5.55
CA ILE A 71 4.51 3.52 -6.78
C ILE A 71 3.25 2.66 -6.78
N VAL A 72 2.90 2.07 -5.63
CA VAL A 72 1.73 1.20 -5.50
C VAL A 72 0.43 1.98 -5.38
N SER A 73 0.43 3.07 -4.60
CA SER A 73 -0.72 3.91 -4.30
C SER A 73 -0.66 5.22 -5.08
N ASN A 74 -0.87 5.11 -6.39
CA ASN A 74 -1.00 6.24 -7.32
C ASN A 74 -2.50 6.50 -7.55
N PRO A 75 -2.95 7.75 -7.77
CA PRO A 75 -4.34 8.04 -8.17
C PRO A 75 -4.94 7.09 -9.22
N LEU A 76 -4.14 6.59 -10.16
CA LEU A 76 -4.58 5.62 -11.16
C LEU A 76 -4.73 4.19 -10.63
N THR A 77 -3.89 3.76 -9.69
CA THR A 77 -3.89 2.40 -9.14
C THR A 77 -4.75 2.25 -7.91
N LEU A 78 -5.06 3.34 -7.21
CA LEU A 78 -5.82 3.34 -5.97
C LEU A 78 -7.23 2.79 -6.17
N VAL A 79 -7.93 3.23 -7.23
CA VAL A 79 -9.28 2.78 -7.55
C VAL A 79 -9.37 1.26 -7.76
N PRO A 80 -8.61 0.64 -8.69
CA PRO A 80 -8.68 -0.80 -8.88
C PRO A 80 -8.19 -1.57 -7.65
N LEU A 81 -7.21 -1.04 -6.92
CA LEU A 81 -6.67 -1.70 -5.74
C LEU A 81 -7.69 -1.73 -4.59
N TYR A 82 -8.41 -0.63 -4.36
CA TYR A 82 -9.47 -0.57 -3.34
C TYR A 82 -10.65 -1.48 -3.71
N TYR A 83 -10.98 -1.56 -5.00
CA TYR A 83 -11.96 -2.52 -5.48
C TYR A 83 -11.53 -3.97 -5.20
N LEU A 84 -10.26 -4.32 -5.44
CA LEU A 84 -9.74 -5.65 -5.11
C LEU A 84 -9.74 -5.92 -3.59
N CYS A 85 -9.39 -4.94 -2.77
CA CYS A 85 -9.48 -5.04 -1.30
C CYS A 85 -10.93 -5.25 -0.86
N TRP A 86 -11.90 -4.54 -1.45
CA TRP A 86 -13.31 -4.77 -1.18
C TRP A 86 -13.77 -6.15 -1.62
N LEU A 87 -13.41 -6.58 -2.83
CA LEU A 87 -13.80 -7.89 -3.38
C LEU A 87 -13.26 -9.04 -2.51
N THR A 88 -11.97 -9.00 -2.18
CA THR A 88 -11.32 -10.01 -1.33
C THR A 88 -11.80 -9.95 0.11
N GLY A 89 -12.00 -8.75 0.66
CA GLY A 89 -12.55 -8.57 1.99
C GLY A 89 -13.98 -9.10 2.10
N ASN A 90 -14.83 -8.81 1.12
CA ASN A 90 -16.22 -9.26 1.09
C ASN A 90 -16.32 -10.77 0.83
N PHE A 91 -15.35 -11.37 0.15
CA PHE A 91 -15.25 -12.83 0.04
C PHE A 91 -15.01 -13.48 1.40
N VAL A 92 -14.19 -12.87 2.27
CA VAL A 92 -13.90 -13.38 3.62
C VAL A 92 -15.01 -13.03 4.63
N LEU A 93 -15.57 -11.82 4.54
CA LEU A 93 -16.67 -11.34 5.39
C LEU A 93 -17.92 -11.03 4.54
N PRO A 94 -18.62 -12.06 4.05
CA PRO A 94 -19.79 -11.86 3.20
C PRO A 94 -20.91 -11.14 3.94
N GLY A 95 -21.67 -10.33 3.21
CA GLY A 95 -22.89 -9.67 3.70
C GLY A 95 -22.67 -8.37 4.47
N ARG A 96 -21.43 -8.00 4.80
CA ARG A 96 -21.15 -6.79 5.60
C ARG A 96 -21.29 -5.48 4.83
N LEU A 97 -20.95 -5.48 3.54
CA LEU A 97 -21.06 -4.33 2.63
C LEU A 97 -21.93 -4.69 1.42
N THR A 98 -23.24 -4.79 1.66
CA THR A 98 -24.24 -5.11 0.63
C THR A 98 -25.04 -3.87 0.25
N TRP A 99 -25.51 -3.79 -1.01
CA TRP A 99 -26.38 -2.72 -1.48
C TRP A 99 -27.61 -2.49 -0.59
N GLY A 100 -28.27 -3.55 -0.13
CA GLY A 100 -29.42 -3.43 0.78
C GLY A 100 -29.08 -2.75 2.12
N ARG A 101 -27.82 -2.84 2.58
CA ARG A 101 -27.38 -2.19 3.82
C ARG A 101 -27.08 -0.71 3.62
N ILE A 102 -26.62 -0.35 2.42
CA ILE A 102 -26.46 1.05 2.02
C ILE A 102 -27.84 1.71 1.91
N GLU A 103 -28.81 1.02 1.32
CA GLU A 103 -30.20 1.46 1.21
C GLU A 103 -30.85 1.63 2.59
N GLU A 104 -30.65 0.69 3.52
CA GLU A 104 -31.10 0.80 4.91
C GLU A 104 -30.54 2.05 5.60
N VAL A 105 -29.23 2.30 5.47
CA VAL A 105 -28.60 3.50 6.06
C VAL A 105 -29.14 4.78 5.44
N LEU A 106 -29.35 4.82 4.11
CA LEU A 106 -29.96 5.97 3.43
C LEU A 106 -31.39 6.22 3.91
N HIS A 107 -32.18 5.16 4.12
CA HIS A 107 -33.52 5.27 4.67
C HIS A 107 -33.53 5.81 6.10
N VAL A 108 -32.60 5.37 6.96
CA VAL A 108 -32.46 5.89 8.33
C VAL A 108 -32.02 7.36 8.31
N LEU A 109 -31.08 7.73 7.44
CA LEU A 109 -30.63 9.11 7.28
C LEU A 109 -31.74 10.06 6.80
N ALA A 110 -32.61 9.58 5.92
CA ALA A 110 -33.69 10.39 5.36
C ALA A 110 -34.89 10.55 6.30
N ASN A 111 -35.14 9.58 7.19
CA ASN A 111 -36.42 9.48 7.91
C ASN A 111 -36.30 9.45 9.45
N GLN A 112 -35.10 9.37 10.03
CA GLN A 112 -34.92 9.29 11.48
C GLN A 112 -34.11 10.45 12.07
N GLY A 113 -34.08 10.52 13.40
CA GLY A 113 -33.35 11.55 14.13
C GLY A 113 -31.83 11.43 13.99
N PHE A 114 -31.12 12.51 14.35
CA PHE A 114 -29.67 12.62 14.23
C PHE A 114 -28.90 11.49 14.96
N MET A 115 -29.39 11.04 16.12
CA MET A 115 -28.74 9.98 16.89
C MET A 115 -28.78 8.62 16.17
N ASP A 116 -29.91 8.27 15.56
CA ASP A 116 -30.08 7.00 14.85
C ASP A 116 -29.32 7.02 13.51
N SER A 117 -29.28 8.18 12.86
CA SER A 117 -28.40 8.45 11.72
C SER A 117 -26.92 8.22 12.05
N LEU A 118 -26.43 8.74 13.18
CA LEU A 118 -25.05 8.52 13.61
C LEU A 118 -24.75 7.05 13.90
N ARG A 119 -25.67 6.34 14.55
CA ARG A 119 -25.54 4.90 14.81
C ARG A 119 -25.47 4.11 13.50
N ALA A 120 -26.38 4.35 12.57
CA ALA A 120 -26.41 3.67 11.28
C ALA A 120 -25.10 3.87 10.49
N VAL A 121 -24.61 5.11 10.40
CA VAL A 121 -23.35 5.43 9.72
C VAL A 121 -22.15 4.80 10.43
N SER A 122 -22.10 4.83 11.76
CA SER A 122 -21.00 4.22 12.51
C SER A 122 -20.91 2.70 12.33
N HIS A 123 -22.04 1.99 12.36
CA HIS A 123 -22.09 0.55 12.14
C HIS A 123 -21.63 0.18 10.72
N LEU A 124 -22.13 0.91 9.71
CA LEU A 124 -21.69 0.73 8.33
C LEU A 124 -20.19 1.03 8.17
N GLY A 125 -19.70 2.09 8.82
CA GLY A 125 -18.30 2.47 8.79
C GLY A 125 -17.37 1.42 9.40
N ILE A 126 -17.75 0.83 10.54
CA ILE A 126 -16.99 -0.26 11.19
C ILE A 126 -16.93 -1.48 10.27
N ASP A 127 -18.06 -1.85 9.68
CA ASP A 127 -18.10 -2.99 8.76
C ASP A 127 -17.32 -2.73 7.48
N ALA A 128 -17.34 -1.49 6.97
CA ALA A 128 -16.52 -1.10 5.84
C ALA A 128 -15.03 -1.20 6.15
N ILE A 129 -14.60 -0.66 7.30
CA ILE A 129 -13.21 -0.75 7.76
C ILE A 129 -12.80 -2.22 7.91
N ALA A 130 -13.63 -3.05 8.54
CA ALA A 130 -13.33 -4.47 8.75
C ALA A 130 -13.13 -5.22 7.42
N VAL A 131 -14.03 -5.04 6.46
CA VAL A 131 -13.94 -5.65 5.13
C VAL A 131 -12.69 -5.16 4.40
N MET A 132 -12.48 -3.85 4.34
CA MET A 132 -11.38 -3.24 3.62
C MET A 132 -10.02 -3.60 4.21
N LEU A 133 -9.88 -3.60 5.55
CA LEU A 133 -8.66 -4.04 6.21
C LEU A 133 -8.41 -5.52 5.95
N THR A 134 -9.43 -6.38 6.03
CA THR A 134 -9.26 -7.82 5.77
C THR A 134 -8.74 -8.06 4.36
N GLY A 135 -9.34 -7.45 3.34
CA GLY A 135 -8.84 -7.56 1.96
C GLY A 135 -7.45 -6.94 1.77
N GLY A 136 -7.20 -5.80 2.42
CA GLY A 136 -5.89 -5.15 2.44
C GLY A 136 -4.78 -6.03 3.03
N PHE A 137 -5.04 -6.74 4.12
CA PHE A 137 -4.11 -7.70 4.70
C PHE A 137 -3.89 -8.91 3.78
N LEU A 138 -4.97 -9.44 3.21
CA LEU A 138 -4.95 -10.64 2.38
C LEU A 138 -4.19 -10.43 1.06
N LEU A 139 -4.34 -9.25 0.45
CA LEU A 139 -3.58 -8.85 -0.74
C LEU A 139 -2.20 -8.28 -0.39
N GLY A 140 -2.13 -7.52 0.70
CA GLY A 140 -0.94 -6.79 1.11
C GLY A 140 0.19 -7.70 1.57
N LEU A 141 -0.10 -8.75 2.36
CA LEU A 141 0.94 -9.63 2.91
C LEU A 141 1.71 -10.39 1.81
N PRO A 142 1.06 -11.06 0.84
CA PRO A 142 1.77 -11.72 -0.26
C PRO A 142 2.56 -10.73 -1.11
N ALA A 143 1.97 -9.58 -1.44
CA ALA A 143 2.62 -8.55 -2.25
C ALA A 143 3.83 -7.95 -1.53
N ALA A 144 3.74 -7.70 -0.23
CA ALA A 144 4.83 -7.23 0.61
C ALA A 144 5.97 -8.25 0.64
N LEU A 145 5.66 -9.54 0.85
CA LEU A 145 6.64 -10.62 0.86
C LEU A 145 7.36 -10.73 -0.50
N LEU A 146 6.62 -10.74 -1.60
CA LEU A 146 7.21 -10.74 -2.94
C LEU A 146 8.11 -9.54 -3.15
N SER A 147 7.64 -8.35 -2.80
CA SER A 147 8.40 -7.11 -2.96
C SER A 147 9.69 -7.08 -2.13
N TYR A 148 9.68 -7.71 -0.93
CA TYR A 148 10.87 -7.89 -0.10
C TYR A 148 11.94 -8.68 -0.86
N PHE A 149 11.60 -9.86 -1.37
CA PHE A 149 12.55 -10.71 -2.07
C PHE A 149 13.10 -10.03 -3.32
N PHE A 150 12.23 -9.49 -4.18
CA PHE A 150 12.65 -8.78 -5.40
C PHE A 150 13.59 -7.62 -5.07
N SER A 151 13.22 -6.79 -4.09
CA SER A 151 14.02 -5.63 -3.69
C SER A 151 15.34 -6.04 -3.04
N TYR A 152 15.35 -7.11 -2.25
CA TYR A 152 16.55 -7.64 -1.62
C TYR A 152 17.58 -8.07 -2.66
N TYR A 153 17.19 -8.88 -3.65
CA TYR A 153 18.07 -9.28 -4.74
C TYR A 153 18.56 -8.08 -5.56
N PHE A 154 17.67 -7.13 -5.82
CA PHE A 154 18.01 -5.89 -6.54
C PHE A 154 19.07 -5.06 -5.80
N PHE A 155 18.87 -4.77 -4.51
CA PHE A 155 19.83 -4.00 -3.71
C PHE A 155 21.14 -4.75 -3.48
N MET A 156 21.09 -6.08 -3.33
CA MET A 156 22.28 -6.90 -3.21
C MET A 156 23.12 -6.87 -4.50
N ALA A 157 22.49 -6.97 -5.67
CA ALA A 157 23.19 -6.86 -6.96
C ALA A 157 23.85 -5.48 -7.13
N ILE A 158 23.18 -4.40 -6.72
CA ILE A 158 23.75 -3.04 -6.74
C ILE A 158 24.94 -2.94 -5.80
N ARG A 159 24.84 -3.47 -4.57
CA ARG A 159 25.93 -3.46 -3.59
C ARG A 159 27.16 -4.20 -4.10
N ARG A 160 26.99 -5.39 -4.69
CA ARG A 160 28.09 -6.19 -5.27
C ARG A 160 28.80 -5.43 -6.38
N LYS A 161 28.06 -4.81 -7.32
CA LYS A 161 28.66 -3.99 -8.38
C LYS A 161 29.43 -2.79 -7.87
N ARG A 162 28.98 -2.16 -6.78
CA ARG A 162 29.71 -1.05 -6.14
C ARG A 162 31.01 -1.51 -5.50
N GLN A 163 30.97 -2.63 -4.77
CA GLN A 163 32.16 -3.20 -4.14
C GLN A 163 33.21 -3.59 -5.18
N GLN A 164 32.81 -4.21 -6.30
CA GLN A 164 33.73 -4.54 -7.39
C GLN A 164 34.40 -3.30 -8.00
N LYS A 165 33.67 -2.19 -8.19
CA LYS A 165 34.24 -0.94 -8.71
C LYS A 165 35.21 -0.26 -7.74
N HIS A 166 35.01 -0.43 -6.43
CA HIS A 166 35.94 0.08 -5.43
C HIS A 166 37.23 -0.76 -5.30
N LEU A 167 37.23 -2.01 -5.76
CA LEU A 167 38.41 -2.87 -5.78
C LEU A 167 39.27 -2.73 -7.05
N LEU A 168 38.73 -2.06 -8.08
CA LEU A 168 39.39 -1.83 -9.37
C LEU A 168 39.99 -0.41 -9.51
N ASN A 169 39.84 0.42 -8.47
CA ASN A 169 40.43 1.75 -8.35
C ASN A 169 41.39 1.76 -7.16
#